data_AF-A0A8J5VHM0-F1
#
_entry.id   AF-A0A8J5VHM0-F1
#
_cell.length_a   1.000
_cell.length_b   1.000
_cell.length_c   1.000
_cell.angle_alpha   90.00
_cell.angle_beta   90.00
_cell.angle_gamma   90.00
#
_symmetry.space_group_name_H-M   'P 1'
#
loop_
_entity.id
_entity.type
_entity.pdbx_description
1 polymer ?
#
loop_
_entity_poly.entity_id
_entity_poly.type
_entity_poly.pdbx_seq_one_letter_code
_entity_poly.pdbx_strand_id
1 'polypeptide(L)'
;MASRSNRCSSAGVIYAGPGYEEALPYTVLFHPLTGRCVVRGTAAAAAATLELGPCNETEPWAYTQPASTLALLGAGGNPRCLIAEGSGRPARLVGGGCNDALSTWRLVSDSTMHVAVNFTPFPVDEDDGLLCLDVGSDGISLVTNPCRCLHTGGDCDPESQWFKLVSSTRAVAAARGVTLP
;
A
#
# COMPACT_ATOMS: atom_id res chain seq x y z
N MET A 1 65.68 21.36 19.45
CA MET A 1 64.93 20.65 18.38
C MET A 1 63.46 20.58 18.79
N ALA A 2 62.63 21.45 18.23
CA ALA A 2 61.20 21.53 18.53
C ALA A 2 60.43 20.65 17.55
N SER A 3 59.76 19.61 18.06
CA SER A 3 58.92 18.71 17.27
C SER A 3 57.56 19.37 17.04
N ARG A 4 57.22 19.66 15.78
CA ARG A 4 55.95 20.28 15.40
C ARG A 4 54.83 19.25 15.43
N SER A 5 53.86 19.45 16.31
CA SER A 5 52.61 18.71 16.36
C SER A 5 51.69 19.18 15.24
N ASN A 6 51.48 18.36 14.21
CA ASN A 6 50.48 18.60 13.17
C ASN A 6 49.11 18.16 13.69
N ARG A 7 48.28 19.14 14.08
CA ARG A 7 46.87 18.97 14.39
C ARG A 7 46.10 18.98 13.07
N CYS A 8 45.52 17.85 12.67
CA CYS A 8 44.59 17.81 11.54
C CYS A 8 43.24 18.31 12.04
N SER A 9 42.96 19.60 11.86
CA SER A 9 41.63 20.17 12.13
C SER A 9 40.71 19.84 10.96
N SER A 10 39.97 18.73 11.05
CA SER A 10 38.85 18.47 10.16
C SER A 10 37.69 19.38 10.58
N ALA A 11 37.55 20.52 9.92
CA ALA A 11 36.31 21.28 9.92
C ALA A 11 35.23 20.38 9.30
N GLY A 12 34.39 19.78 10.15
CA GLY A 12 33.23 19.02 9.72
C GLY A 12 32.23 19.97 9.07
N VAL A 13 32.28 20.09 7.75
CA VAL A 13 31.17 20.65 6.99
C VAL A 13 30.02 19.66 7.16
N ILE A 14 29.00 20.05 7.94
CA ILE A 14 27.72 19.35 7.93
C ILE A 14 27.12 19.63 6.55
N TYR A 15 27.27 18.69 5.63
CA TYR A 15 26.46 18.67 4.42
C TYR A 15 25.03 18.35 4.85
N ALA A 16 24.21 19.38 5.02
CA ALA A 16 22.78 19.19 4.90
C ALA A 16 22.54 18.74 3.45
N GLY A 17 22.19 17.46 3.28
CA GLY A 17 21.72 16.97 1.99
C GLY A 17 20.56 17.85 1.51
N PRO A 18 20.27 17.92 0.20
CA PRO A 18 19.14 18.68 -0.30
C PRO A 18 17.90 18.21 0.47
N GLY A 19 17.39 19.09 1.34
CA GLY A 19 16.25 18.82 2.18
C GLY A 19 15.07 18.57 1.25
N TYR A 20 14.81 17.30 0.98
CA TYR A 20 13.50 16.91 0.49
C TYR A 20 12.56 17.36 1.59
N GLU A 21 11.58 18.20 1.26
CA GLU A 21 10.56 18.59 2.23
C GLU A 21 9.92 17.29 2.73
N GLU A 22 10.35 16.86 3.92
CA GLU A 22 9.89 15.64 4.56
C GLU A 22 8.46 15.89 4.95
N ALA A 23 7.55 15.32 4.17
CA ALA A 23 6.15 15.28 4.54
C ALA A 23 6.03 14.46 5.83
N LEU A 24 5.02 14.78 6.64
CA LEU A 24 4.67 13.96 7.79
C LEU A 24 4.57 12.49 7.36
N PRO A 25 5.15 11.54 8.12
CA PRO A 25 5.12 10.13 7.75
C PRO A 25 3.69 9.67 7.46
N TYR A 26 3.50 9.01 6.32
CA TYR A 26 2.23 8.41 5.92
C TYR A 26 2.47 6.99 5.43
N THR A 27 1.42 6.17 5.47
CA THR A 27 1.52 4.79 5.01
C THR A 27 1.16 4.70 3.53
N VAL A 28 1.89 3.88 2.79
CA VAL A 28 1.61 3.56 1.38
C VAL A 28 1.46 2.07 1.23
N LEU A 29 0.63 1.65 0.28
CA LEU A 29 0.48 0.25 -0.10
C LEU A 29 1.42 -0.05 -1.27
N PHE A 30 2.48 -0.79 -1.00
CA PHE A 30 3.60 -1.05 -1.89
C PHE A 30 3.59 -2.50 -2.40
N HIS A 31 3.83 -2.67 -3.70
CA HIS A 31 3.94 -3.97 -4.35
C HIS A 31 5.42 -4.33 -4.60
N PRO A 32 6.01 -5.27 -3.83
CA PRO A 32 7.45 -5.54 -3.84
C PRO A 32 8.01 -5.97 -5.18
N LEU A 33 7.30 -6.81 -5.92
CA LEU A 33 7.79 -7.37 -7.19
C LEU A 33 7.95 -6.30 -8.28
N THR A 34 7.07 -5.30 -8.31
CA THR A 34 7.09 -4.24 -9.35
C THR A 34 7.77 -2.96 -8.90
N GLY A 35 8.02 -2.79 -7.60
CA GLY A 35 8.54 -1.54 -7.03
C GLY A 35 7.57 -0.36 -7.13
N ARG A 36 6.27 -0.64 -7.32
CA ARG A 36 5.21 0.36 -7.51
C ARG A 36 4.28 0.43 -6.30
N CYS A 37 3.54 1.54 -6.18
CA CYS A 37 2.55 1.72 -5.13
C CYS A 37 1.15 1.73 -5.71
N VAL A 38 0.18 1.40 -4.87
CA VAL A 38 -1.23 1.46 -5.25
C VAL A 38 -1.70 2.91 -5.29
N VAL A 39 -2.15 3.32 -6.47
CA VAL A 39 -2.70 4.64 -6.77
C VAL A 39 -4.14 4.52 -7.27
N ARG A 40 -4.88 5.62 -7.25
CA ARG A 40 -6.22 5.65 -7.86
C ARG A 40 -6.12 5.64 -9.38
N GLY A 41 -7.04 4.91 -10.02
CA GLY A 41 -7.17 4.93 -11.47
C GLY A 41 -7.36 6.36 -11.98
N THR A 42 -6.58 6.74 -12.99
CA THR A 42 -6.54 8.12 -13.51
C THR A 42 -7.58 8.36 -14.61
N ALA A 43 -8.06 7.31 -15.27
CA ALA A 43 -9.10 7.42 -16.29
C ALA A 43 -10.46 7.73 -15.64
N ALA A 44 -11.26 8.60 -16.27
CA ALA A 44 -12.57 9.00 -15.74
C ALA A 44 -13.53 7.81 -15.51
N ALA A 45 -13.42 6.76 -16.34
CA ALA A 45 -14.17 5.51 -16.18
C ALA A 45 -13.64 4.60 -15.04
N ALA A 46 -12.42 4.84 -14.58
CA ALA A 46 -11.66 4.07 -13.59
C ALA A 46 -11.44 4.83 -12.27
N ALA A 47 -12.08 5.98 -12.06
CA ALA A 47 -11.84 6.84 -10.89
C ALA A 47 -12.18 6.18 -9.53
N ALA A 48 -12.89 5.06 -9.57
CA ALA A 48 -13.23 4.23 -8.41
C ALA A 48 -12.36 2.95 -8.29
N THR A 49 -11.52 2.65 -9.28
CA THR A 49 -10.61 1.49 -9.28
C THR A 49 -9.20 1.92 -8.86
N LEU A 50 -8.34 0.92 -8.68
CA LEU A 50 -6.96 1.10 -8.25
C LEU A 50 -6.00 0.45 -9.23
N GLU A 51 -4.81 1.03 -9.33
CA GLU A 51 -3.76 0.63 -10.26
C GLU A 51 -2.38 0.76 -9.60
N LEU A 52 -1.37 0.12 -10.18
CA LEU A 52 0.03 0.25 -9.80
C LEU A 52 0.69 1.43 -10.50
N GLY A 53 1.01 2.45 -9.71
CA GLY A 53 1.65 3.67 -10.18
C GLY A 53 2.94 4.01 -9.45
N PRO A 54 3.56 5.15 -9.83
CA PRO A 54 4.66 5.74 -9.09
C PRO A 54 4.30 6.04 -7.64
N CYS A 55 5.19 5.73 -6.69
CA CYS A 55 4.96 5.94 -5.26
C CYS A 55 4.89 7.42 -4.83
N ASN A 56 5.21 8.39 -5.70
CA ASN A 56 5.01 9.82 -5.45
C ASN A 56 3.60 10.31 -5.82
N GLU A 57 2.79 9.45 -6.44
CA GLU A 57 1.39 9.71 -6.81
C GLU A 57 0.39 8.98 -5.90
N THR A 58 0.88 8.13 -4.98
CA THR A 58 0.04 7.41 -4.02
C THR A 58 -0.64 8.36 -3.04
N GLU A 59 -1.89 8.08 -2.74
CA GLU A 59 -2.58 8.71 -1.62
C GLU A 59 -2.21 8.01 -0.30
N PRO A 60 -2.31 8.70 0.84
CA PRO A 60 -2.06 8.08 2.15
C PRO A 60 -3.08 6.99 2.45
N TRP A 61 -2.58 5.83 2.86
CA TRP A 61 -3.37 4.69 3.31
C TRP A 61 -3.46 4.67 4.83
N ALA A 62 -4.59 4.17 5.35
CA ALA A 62 -4.78 3.82 6.74
C ALA A 62 -5.25 2.38 6.84
N TYR A 63 -4.65 1.64 7.77
CA TYR A 63 -5.11 0.33 8.20
C TYR A 63 -5.55 0.41 9.65
N THR A 64 -6.85 0.31 9.90
CA THR A 64 -7.43 0.55 11.22
C THR A 64 -7.75 -0.77 11.93
N GLN A 65 -6.97 -1.10 12.96
CA GLN A 65 -7.29 -2.22 13.85
C GLN A 65 -8.20 -1.75 15.00
N PRO A 66 -9.13 -2.59 15.52
CA PRO A 66 -9.37 -4.01 15.17
C PRO A 66 -10.29 -4.22 13.95
N ALA A 67 -10.90 -3.16 13.43
CA ALA A 67 -11.84 -3.23 12.31
C ALA A 67 -11.23 -3.84 11.04
N SER A 68 -9.89 -3.85 10.93
CA SER A 68 -9.13 -4.42 9.83
C SER A 68 -9.53 -3.78 8.49
N THR A 69 -9.89 -2.50 8.52
CA THR A 69 -10.31 -1.76 7.33
C THR A 69 -9.09 -1.13 6.66
N LEU A 70 -9.00 -1.25 5.33
CA LEU A 70 -8.00 -0.57 4.53
C LEU A 70 -8.64 0.59 3.77
N ALA A 71 -8.15 1.81 3.99
CA ALA A 71 -8.77 3.02 3.44
C ALA A 71 -7.76 4.04 2.94
N LEU A 72 -8.12 4.75 1.86
CA LEU A 72 -7.44 5.98 1.46
C LEU A 72 -7.95 7.14 2.32
N LEU A 73 -7.00 7.89 2.89
CA LEU A 73 -7.28 9.13 3.60
C LEU A 73 -7.42 10.26 2.56
N GLY A 74 -8.65 10.51 2.13
CA GLY A 74 -8.95 11.57 1.16
C GLY A 74 -8.76 12.97 1.74
N ALA A 75 -8.55 13.95 0.84
CA ALA A 75 -8.59 15.37 1.20
C ALA A 75 -9.95 15.72 1.83
N GLY A 76 -9.93 16.34 3.01
CA GLY A 76 -11.13 16.75 3.75
C GLY A 76 -11.68 15.71 4.76
N GLY A 77 -10.93 14.65 5.06
CA GLY A 77 -11.24 13.75 6.19
C GLY A 77 -12.32 12.70 5.90
N ASN A 78 -12.73 12.52 4.64
CA ASN A 78 -13.65 11.46 4.23
C ASN A 78 -12.85 10.26 3.70
N PRO A 79 -12.69 9.18 4.49
CA PRO A 79 -11.96 8.01 4.05
C PRO A 79 -12.72 7.27 2.94
N ARG A 80 -11.98 6.75 1.96
CA ARG A 80 -12.50 5.82 0.96
C ARG A 80 -11.98 4.43 1.22
N CYS A 81 -12.88 3.51 1.51
CA CYS A 81 -12.51 2.16 1.90
C CYS A 81 -12.36 1.26 0.68
N LEU A 82 -11.33 0.42 0.73
CA LEU A 82 -11.11 -0.62 -0.25
C LEU A 82 -12.16 -1.71 -0.06
N ILE A 83 -12.82 -2.10 -1.14
CA ILE A 83 -13.76 -3.22 -1.17
C ILE A 83 -13.39 -4.21 -2.27
N ALA A 84 -13.66 -5.48 -2.01
CA ALA A 84 -13.61 -6.53 -3.01
C ALA A 84 -14.99 -6.71 -3.67
N GLU A 85 -15.00 -6.97 -4.97
CA GLU A 85 -16.23 -7.30 -5.73
C GLU A 85 -16.28 -8.77 -6.19
N GLY A 86 -15.19 -9.51 -6.02
CA GLY A 86 -15.10 -10.94 -6.34
C GLY A 86 -13.84 -11.32 -7.10
N SER A 87 -13.68 -12.63 -7.36
CA SER A 87 -12.52 -13.17 -8.09
C SER A 87 -12.43 -12.60 -9.52
N GLY A 88 -11.23 -12.19 -9.93
CA GLY A 88 -10.95 -11.56 -11.22
C GLY A 88 -11.57 -10.17 -11.41
N ARG A 89 -12.17 -9.59 -10.36
CA ARG A 89 -12.78 -8.25 -10.43
C ARG A 89 -11.82 -7.20 -9.89
N PRO A 90 -11.84 -5.97 -10.43
CA PRO A 90 -11.08 -4.85 -9.87
C PRO A 90 -11.49 -4.57 -8.43
N ALA A 91 -10.51 -4.32 -7.57
CA ALA A 91 -10.78 -3.77 -6.25
C ALA A 91 -11.24 -2.31 -6.39
N ARG A 92 -12.20 -1.90 -5.55
CA ARG A 92 -12.82 -0.57 -5.67
C ARG A 92 -12.78 0.22 -4.39
N LEU A 93 -12.87 1.53 -4.56
CA LEU A 93 -12.97 2.49 -3.48
C LEU A 93 -14.42 2.95 -3.33
N VAL A 94 -14.97 2.81 -2.13
CA VAL A 94 -16.29 3.32 -1.76
C VAL A 94 -16.16 4.41 -0.71
N GLY A 95 -16.98 5.45 -0.82
CA GLY A 95 -17.09 6.49 0.20
C GLY A 95 -18.06 6.05 1.30
N GLY A 96 -17.60 6.03 2.55
CA GLY A 96 -18.37 5.46 3.67
C GLY A 96 -18.47 3.94 3.59
N GLY A 97 -19.25 3.32 4.49
CA GLY A 97 -19.52 1.87 4.42
C GLY A 97 -18.34 0.95 4.79
N CYS A 98 -17.34 1.47 5.49
CA CYS A 98 -16.11 0.79 5.91
C CYS A 98 -16.28 -0.34 6.95
N ASN A 99 -17.51 -0.80 7.17
CA ASN A 99 -17.90 -1.77 8.17
C ASN A 99 -18.52 -3.03 7.53
N ASP A 100 -18.42 -3.15 6.19
CA ASP A 100 -18.87 -4.33 5.46
C ASP A 100 -17.82 -5.45 5.51
N ALA A 101 -18.25 -6.71 5.45
CA ALA A 101 -17.35 -7.86 5.39
C ALA A 101 -16.39 -7.76 4.20
N LEU A 102 -16.84 -7.27 3.05
CA LEU A 102 -16.04 -7.09 1.84
C LEU A 102 -15.07 -5.90 1.92
N SER A 103 -15.18 -5.08 2.98
CA SER A 103 -14.26 -3.97 3.31
C SER A 103 -13.28 -4.32 4.44
N THR A 104 -13.36 -5.56 4.96
CA THR A 104 -12.55 -6.04 6.07
C THR A 104 -11.38 -6.87 5.54
N TRP A 105 -10.18 -6.31 5.59
CA TRP A 105 -8.95 -6.87 5.04
C TRP A 105 -8.01 -7.38 6.13
N ARG A 106 -7.55 -8.61 6.00
CA ARG A 106 -6.62 -9.26 6.92
C ARG A 106 -5.27 -9.43 6.25
N LEU A 107 -4.20 -9.20 6.99
CA LEU A 107 -2.85 -9.58 6.59
C LEU A 107 -2.67 -11.06 6.95
N VAL A 108 -2.66 -11.92 5.94
CA VAL A 108 -2.54 -13.38 6.10
C VAL A 108 -1.19 -13.88 5.58
N SER A 109 -0.94 -15.19 5.71
CA SER A 109 0.36 -15.89 5.52
C SER A 109 1.42 -15.57 6.57
N ASP A 110 2.42 -16.45 6.69
CA ASP A 110 3.55 -16.29 7.62
C ASP A 110 4.33 -14.99 7.40
N SER A 111 4.39 -14.52 6.16
CA SER A 111 5.05 -13.26 5.80
C SER A 111 4.18 -12.03 6.04
N THR A 112 2.89 -12.21 6.34
CA THR A 112 1.88 -11.15 6.48
C THR A 112 1.75 -10.23 5.26
N MET A 113 2.18 -10.69 4.08
CA MET A 113 2.16 -9.89 2.83
C MET A 113 0.91 -10.10 1.98
N HIS A 114 0.07 -11.07 2.32
CA HIS A 114 -1.20 -11.27 1.62
C HIS A 114 -2.27 -10.38 2.25
N VAL A 115 -2.82 -9.45 1.47
CA VAL A 115 -3.94 -8.60 1.89
C VAL A 115 -5.23 -9.29 1.44
N ALA A 116 -5.88 -10.01 2.36
CA ALA A 116 -6.98 -10.90 2.04
C ALA A 116 -8.32 -10.42 2.62
N VAL A 117 -9.40 -10.69 1.91
CA VAL A 117 -10.79 -10.51 2.37
C VAL A 117 -11.47 -11.87 2.43
N ASN A 118 -12.35 -12.06 3.40
CA ASN A 118 -13.21 -13.23 3.40
C ASN A 118 -14.44 -12.98 2.51
N PHE A 119 -14.45 -13.57 1.32
CA PHE A 119 -15.53 -13.37 0.36
C PHE A 119 -16.72 -14.32 0.62
N THR A 120 -16.47 -15.50 1.21
CA THR A 120 -17.53 -16.45 1.56
C THR A 120 -17.78 -16.45 3.07
N PRO A 121 -19.00 -16.17 3.54
CA PRO A 121 -19.28 -16.07 4.98
C PRO A 121 -19.14 -17.41 5.74
N PHE A 122 -19.09 -18.55 5.03
CA PHE A 122 -18.90 -19.89 5.58
C PHE A 122 -17.70 -20.57 4.91
N PRO A 123 -16.46 -20.17 5.25
CA PRO A 123 -15.27 -20.83 4.73
C PRO A 123 -15.25 -22.28 5.23
N VAL A 124 -15.02 -23.23 4.31
CA VAL A 124 -15.03 -24.68 4.63
C VAL A 124 -13.73 -25.08 5.32
N ASP A 125 -12.64 -24.39 4.98
CA ASP A 125 -11.29 -24.44 5.56
C ASP A 125 -10.80 -22.99 5.81
N GLU A 126 -9.70 -22.78 6.54
CA GLU A 126 -9.22 -21.43 6.92
C GLU A 126 -8.94 -20.49 5.71
N ASP A 127 -8.69 -21.06 4.54
CA ASP A 127 -8.35 -20.35 3.30
C ASP A 127 -9.43 -20.41 2.23
N ASP A 128 -10.48 -21.20 2.48
CA ASP A 128 -11.52 -21.43 1.49
C ASP A 128 -12.40 -20.19 1.36
N GLY A 129 -12.42 -19.62 0.15
CA GLY A 129 -13.13 -18.38 -0.13
C GLY A 129 -12.43 -17.09 0.33
N LEU A 130 -11.15 -17.16 0.70
CA LEU A 130 -10.31 -15.96 0.81
C LEU A 130 -9.94 -15.43 -0.58
N LEU A 131 -10.16 -14.13 -0.78
CA LEU A 131 -9.63 -13.42 -1.94
C LEU A 131 -8.51 -12.49 -1.50
N CYS A 132 -7.36 -12.61 -2.15
CA CYS A 132 -6.23 -11.74 -1.95
C CYS A 132 -6.22 -10.62 -2.99
N LEU A 133 -5.73 -9.46 -2.58
CA LEU A 133 -5.32 -8.41 -3.49
C LEU A 133 -4.25 -8.98 -4.43
N ASP A 134 -4.39 -8.73 -5.73
CA ASP A 134 -3.53 -9.27 -6.78
C ASP A 134 -3.33 -8.20 -7.85
N VAL A 135 -2.22 -8.32 -8.57
CA VAL A 135 -2.00 -7.55 -9.79
C VAL A 135 -2.69 -8.27 -10.95
N GLY A 136 -3.52 -7.53 -11.69
CA GLY A 136 -4.22 -8.05 -12.85
C GLY A 136 -3.25 -8.49 -13.96
N SER A 137 -3.77 -9.23 -14.93
CA SER A 137 -2.98 -9.77 -16.03
C SER A 137 -2.35 -8.71 -16.94
N ASP A 138 -2.83 -7.47 -16.87
CA ASP A 138 -2.23 -6.31 -17.54
C ASP A 138 -0.99 -5.75 -16.82
N GLY A 139 -0.66 -6.28 -15.63
CA GLY A 139 0.48 -5.88 -14.82
C GLY A 139 0.32 -4.52 -14.11
N ILE A 140 -0.86 -3.91 -14.20
CA ILE A 140 -1.11 -2.55 -13.71
C ILE A 140 -2.38 -2.50 -12.87
N SER A 141 -3.47 -3.13 -13.30
CA SER A 141 -4.73 -3.11 -12.56
C SER A 141 -4.62 -3.84 -11.23
N LEU A 142 -5.37 -3.35 -10.23
CA LEU A 142 -5.46 -3.99 -8.93
C LEU A 142 -6.78 -4.77 -8.86
N VAL A 143 -6.69 -6.09 -8.75
CA VAL A 143 -7.83 -7.01 -8.75
C VAL A 143 -7.85 -7.84 -7.47
N THR A 144 -8.93 -8.59 -7.26
CA THR A 144 -8.99 -9.63 -6.23
C THR A 144 -9.05 -11.01 -6.85
N ASN A 145 -8.22 -11.94 -6.39
CA ASN A 145 -8.17 -13.32 -6.87
C ASN A 145 -8.05 -14.28 -5.68
N PRO A 146 -8.32 -15.59 -5.85
CA PRO A 146 -8.04 -16.57 -4.82
C PRO A 146 -6.58 -16.46 -4.38
N CYS A 147 -6.36 -16.51 -3.07
CA CYS A 147 -5.03 -16.39 -2.52
C CYS A 147 -4.14 -17.55 -2.96
N ARG A 148 -2.94 -17.24 -3.44
CA ARG A 148 -1.97 -18.23 -3.90
C ARG A 148 -1.01 -18.58 -2.77
N CYS A 149 -0.56 -19.83 -2.76
CA CYS A 149 0.51 -20.31 -1.90
C CYS A 149 0.30 -20.04 -0.39
N LEU A 150 -0.95 -19.96 0.08
CA LEU A 150 -1.24 -19.85 1.52
C LEU A 150 -0.82 -21.12 2.28
N HIS A 151 -0.86 -22.27 1.59
CA HIS A 151 -0.35 -23.54 2.10
C HIS A 151 0.84 -24.05 1.28
N THR A 152 1.83 -24.58 1.98
CA THR A 152 3.09 -25.07 1.41
C THR A 152 2.84 -26.38 0.64
N GLY A 153 2.70 -26.30 -0.68
CA GLY A 153 2.47 -27.47 -1.52
C GLY A 153 2.74 -27.21 -3.00
N GLY A 154 4.01 -27.13 -3.38
CA GLY A 154 4.46 -27.08 -4.78
C GLY A 154 5.24 -25.84 -5.18
N ASP A 155 5.72 -25.83 -6.43
CA ASP A 155 6.29 -24.65 -7.10
C ASP A 155 5.15 -23.66 -7.35
N CYS A 156 5.03 -22.69 -6.47
CA CYS A 156 3.92 -21.74 -6.42
C CYS A 156 4.49 -20.33 -6.29
N ASP A 157 4.04 -19.43 -7.16
CA ASP A 157 4.47 -18.04 -7.20
C ASP A 157 3.38 -17.11 -6.62
N PRO A 158 3.57 -16.61 -5.38
CA PRO A 158 2.66 -15.67 -4.73
C PRO A 158 3.05 -14.20 -4.95
N GLU A 159 4.15 -13.90 -5.66
CA GLU A 159 4.76 -12.56 -5.65
C GLU A 159 3.85 -11.48 -6.23
N SER A 160 2.93 -11.83 -7.13
CA SER A 160 1.91 -10.91 -7.67
C SER A 160 0.82 -10.50 -6.66
N GLN A 161 0.70 -11.23 -5.56
CA GLN A 161 -0.30 -11.01 -4.50
C GLN A 161 0.29 -10.41 -3.23
N TRP A 162 1.59 -10.10 -3.23
CA TRP A 162 2.26 -9.52 -2.07
C TRP A 162 2.14 -8.01 -2.06
N PHE A 163 1.61 -7.49 -0.97
CA PHE A 163 1.53 -6.07 -0.70
C PHE A 163 2.04 -5.77 0.70
N LYS A 164 2.73 -4.64 0.84
CA LYS A 164 3.25 -4.16 2.11
C LYS A 164 2.71 -2.78 2.42
N LEU A 165 2.28 -2.59 3.65
CA LEU A 165 2.09 -1.26 4.20
C LEU A 165 3.44 -0.75 4.69
N VAL A 166 3.96 0.29 4.04
CA VAL A 166 5.26 0.88 4.37
C VAL A 166 5.09 2.36 4.72
N SER A 167 5.87 2.84 5.69
CA SER A 167 5.90 4.26 6.03
C SER A 167 6.77 5.02 5.03
N SER A 168 6.25 6.14 4.54
CA SER A 168 6.91 7.05 3.60
C SER A 168 6.89 8.48 4.16
N THR A 169 7.99 9.20 4.00
CA THR A 169 8.12 10.64 4.29
C THR A 169 8.29 11.46 3.01
N ARG A 170 8.20 10.83 1.84
CA ARG A 170 8.37 11.50 0.55
C ARG A 170 7.20 12.43 0.27
N ALA A 171 7.47 13.67 -0.13
CA ALA A 171 6.44 14.58 -0.61
C ALA A 171 5.65 13.95 -1.77
N VAL A 172 4.32 13.84 -1.61
CA VAL A 172 3.39 13.37 -2.64
C VAL A 172 3.01 14.54 -3.54
N ALA A 173 2.86 14.30 -4.85
CA ALA A 173 2.38 15.33 -5.78
C ALA A 173 1.01 15.92 -5.36
N ALA A 174 0.13 15.10 -4.77
CA ALA A 174 -1.15 15.53 -4.21
C ALA A 174 -1.02 16.53 -3.04
N ALA A 175 0.10 16.49 -2.30
CA ALA A 175 0.35 17.42 -1.18
C ALA A 175 0.86 18.80 -1.64
N ARG A 176 1.32 18.94 -2.89
CA ARG A 176 1.77 20.23 -3.45
C ARG A 176 0.65 21.26 -3.66
N GLY A 177 -0.60 20.88 -3.41
CA GLY A 177 -1.77 21.77 -3.48
C GLY A 177 -2.41 22.11 -2.13
N VAL A 178 -1.88 21.60 -1.00
CA VAL A 178 -2.46 21.87 0.33
C VAL A 178 -1.69 23.00 0.99
N THR A 179 -2.16 24.24 0.79
CA THR A 179 -1.83 25.33 1.71
C THR A 179 -2.56 25.05 3.02
N LEU A 180 -1.83 24.64 4.05
CA LEU A 180 -2.35 24.58 5.42
C LEU A 180 -2.61 26.02 5.92
N PRO A 181 -3.71 26.27 6.65
CA PRO A 181 -3.99 27.56 7.28
C PRO A 181 -2.99 27.91 8.39
#